data_AF-A0A4U3LKV8-F1
#
_entry.id   AF-A0A4U3LKV8-F1
#
_cell.length_a   1.000
_cell.length_b   1.000
_cell.length_c   1.000
_cell.angle_alpha   90.00
_cell.angle_beta   90.00
_cell.angle_gamma   90.00
#
_symmetry.space_group_name_H-M   'P 1'
#
loop_
_entity.id
_entity.type
_entity.pdbx_description
1 polymer ?
#
loop_
_entity_poly.entity_id
_entity_poly.type
_entity_poly.pdbx_seq_one_letter_code
_entity_poly.pdbx_strand_id
1 'polypeptide(L)'
;MKRLLRLYPASWRREYGDELAQLLEDLGPLSLHRRIGVMVDLVRGATDAHFRALPAVGAVLRRAVLVASIVWAALSIEIVLSNVVFPTGDNDGASVLISYLAVFVALTAVGVLTGRLAGHWRIVALAGGCAGALVGVLTIGTYAVIDNLFLDVISRQQPKIDGLASSGFTSMRTYINLSLLLAGALLSTFLGFAGAGLAVLGSHLRRAGSRRQILA
;
A
#
# COMPACT_ATOMS: atom_id res chain seq x y z
N MET A 1 4.37 -4.79 22.25
CA MET A 1 3.14 -5.27 21.59
C MET A 1 1.88 -4.51 22.00
N LYS A 2 1.71 -4.06 23.26
CA LYS A 2 0.53 -3.28 23.71
C LYS A 2 0.11 -2.07 22.85
N ARG A 3 1.07 -1.39 22.17
CA ARG A 3 0.75 -0.30 21.23
C ARG A 3 -0.12 -0.76 20.05
N LEU A 4 -0.04 -2.03 19.65
CA LEU A 4 -0.86 -2.62 18.57
C LEU A 4 -2.33 -2.70 18.95
N LEU A 5 -2.67 -2.79 20.23
CA LEU A 5 -4.07 -2.77 20.68
C LEU A 5 -4.76 -1.48 20.22
N ARG A 6 -4.03 -0.36 20.12
CA ARG A 6 -4.58 0.93 19.63
C ARG A 6 -5.09 0.88 18.19
N LEU A 7 -4.75 -0.16 17.42
CA LEU A 7 -5.29 -0.38 16.09
C LEU A 7 -6.74 -0.83 16.12
N TYR A 8 -7.24 -1.42 17.22
CA TYR A 8 -8.61 -1.88 17.31
C TYR A 8 -9.61 -0.72 17.57
N PRO A 9 -10.86 -0.83 17.08
CA PRO A 9 -11.92 0.13 17.38
C PRO A 9 -12.09 0.37 18.88
N ALA A 10 -12.47 1.60 19.27
CA ALA A 10 -12.61 1.96 20.68
C ALA A 10 -13.68 1.14 21.44
N SER A 11 -14.76 0.72 20.76
CA SER A 11 -15.73 -0.22 21.32
C SER A 11 -15.08 -1.56 21.65
N TRP A 12 -14.37 -2.13 20.68
CA TRP A 12 -13.70 -3.42 20.82
C TRP A 12 -12.63 -3.42 21.92
N ARG A 13 -11.86 -2.34 22.02
CA ARG A 13 -10.87 -2.17 23.09
C ARG A 13 -11.49 -2.07 24.49
N ARG A 14 -12.68 -1.50 24.63
CA ARG A 14 -13.35 -1.41 25.93
C ARG A 14 -13.88 -2.78 26.39
N GLU A 15 -14.26 -3.62 25.44
CA GLU A 15 -14.85 -4.93 25.74
C GLU A 15 -13.79 -6.03 25.90
N TYR A 16 -12.77 -6.06 25.03
CA TYR A 16 -11.78 -7.15 24.97
C TYR A 16 -10.33 -6.68 25.19
N GLY A 17 -10.10 -5.41 25.53
CA GLY A 17 -8.76 -4.83 25.57
C GLY A 17 -7.86 -5.42 26.64
N ASP A 18 -8.41 -5.67 27.83
CA ASP A 18 -7.64 -6.19 28.96
C ASP A 18 -7.29 -7.67 28.74
N GLU A 19 -8.24 -8.48 28.26
CA GLU A 19 -8.01 -9.88 27.88
C GLU A 19 -6.94 -10.00 26.79
N LEU A 20 -7.05 -9.18 25.73
CA LEU A 20 -6.08 -9.20 24.64
C LEU A 20 -4.71 -8.69 25.10
N ALA A 21 -4.64 -7.75 26.04
CA ALA A 21 -3.38 -7.29 26.62
C ALA A 21 -2.69 -8.39 27.44
N GLN A 22 -3.44 -9.12 28.25
CA GLN A 22 -2.94 -10.24 29.04
C GLN A 22 -2.42 -11.36 28.12
N LEU A 23 -3.19 -11.72 27.09
CA LEU A 23 -2.77 -12.71 26.10
C LEU A 23 -1.46 -12.31 25.39
N LEU A 24 -1.23 -11.02 25.14
CA LEU A 24 0.03 -10.54 24.57
C LEU A 24 1.22 -10.58 25.55
N GLU A 25 0.97 -10.48 26.85
CA GLU A 25 2.00 -10.65 27.88
C GLU A 25 2.38 -12.12 28.01
N ASP A 26 1.39 -13.02 27.99
CA ASP A 26 1.59 -14.46 28.05
C ASP A 26 2.37 -14.99 26.82
N LEU A 27 2.19 -14.34 25.66
CA LEU A 27 2.95 -14.62 24.43
C LEU A 27 4.34 -13.96 24.41
N GLY A 28 4.72 -13.24 25.46
CA GLY A 28 6.03 -12.60 25.62
C GLY A 28 7.24 -13.52 25.39
N PRO A 29 7.29 -14.78 25.86
CA PRO A 29 8.46 -15.65 25.70
C PRO A 29 8.64 -16.25 24.30
N LEU A 30 7.78 -15.91 23.33
CA LEU A 30 7.82 -16.52 22.00
C LEU A 30 9.07 -16.13 21.19
N SER A 31 9.50 -17.06 20.33
CA SER A 31 10.53 -16.82 19.31
C SER A 31 10.11 -15.71 18.34
N LEU A 32 11.10 -15.03 17.74
CA LEU A 32 10.87 -13.92 16.80
C LEU A 32 9.88 -14.28 15.69
N HIS A 33 9.99 -15.48 15.11
CA HIS A 33 9.10 -15.93 14.05
C HIS A 33 7.64 -16.04 14.52
N ARG A 34 7.39 -16.62 15.70
CA ARG A 34 6.04 -16.69 16.26
C ARG A 34 5.50 -15.31 16.63
N ARG A 35 6.35 -14.40 17.13
CA ARG A 35 5.95 -13.00 17.41
C ARG A 35 5.50 -12.28 16.14
N ILE A 36 6.19 -12.49 15.02
CA ILE A 36 5.78 -11.94 13.71
C ILE A 36 4.42 -12.50 13.30
N GLY A 37 4.20 -13.82 13.42
CA GLY A 37 2.90 -14.43 13.15
C GLY A 37 1.77 -13.81 13.98
N VAL A 38 1.96 -13.69 15.29
CA VAL A 38 1.00 -13.02 16.20
C VAL A 38 0.75 -11.57 15.79
N MET A 39 1.79 -10.81 15.42
CA MET A 39 1.62 -9.44 14.94
C MET A 39 0.77 -9.37 13.67
N VAL A 40 0.99 -10.28 12.72
CA VAL A 40 0.19 -10.36 11.49
C VAL A 40 -1.26 -10.68 11.82
N ASP A 41 -1.51 -11.64 12.72
CA ASP A 41 -2.86 -12.01 13.13
C ASP A 41 -3.58 -10.87 13.86
N LEU A 42 -2.89 -10.10 14.71
CA LEU A 42 -3.46 -8.92 15.36
C LEU A 42 -3.81 -7.81 14.37
N VAL A 43 -2.93 -7.53 13.42
CA VAL A 43 -3.18 -6.51 12.38
C VAL A 43 -4.38 -6.95 11.52
N ARG A 44 -4.44 -8.23 11.15
CA ARG A 44 -5.57 -8.81 10.43
C ARG A 44 -6.85 -8.70 11.25
N GLY A 45 -6.82 -9.07 12.53
CA GLY A 45 -7.97 -9.00 13.44
C GLY A 45 -8.48 -7.57 13.63
N ALA A 46 -7.57 -6.60 13.82
CA ALA A 46 -7.93 -5.18 13.92
C ALA A 46 -8.59 -4.69 12.62
N THR A 47 -8.02 -5.04 11.48
CA THR A 47 -8.54 -4.71 10.15
C THR A 47 -9.92 -5.32 9.94
N ASP A 48 -10.09 -6.58 10.33
CA ASP A 48 -11.38 -7.29 10.26
C ASP A 48 -12.44 -6.62 11.14
N ALA A 49 -12.07 -6.23 12.36
CA ALA A 49 -12.97 -5.54 13.29
C ALA A 49 -13.47 -4.20 12.74
N HIS A 50 -12.59 -3.40 12.12
CA HIS A 50 -13.00 -2.15 11.45
C HIS A 50 -13.96 -2.39 10.29
N PHE A 51 -13.72 -3.42 9.48
CA PHE A 51 -14.59 -3.72 8.35
C PHE A 51 -15.93 -4.34 8.73
N ARG A 52 -16.05 -5.00 9.89
CA ARG A 52 -17.33 -5.55 10.37
C ARG A 52 -18.33 -4.44 10.72
N ALA A 53 -17.88 -3.26 11.12
CA ALA A 53 -18.76 -2.14 11.42
C ALA A 53 -19.51 -1.58 10.20
N LEU A 54 -19.02 -1.84 8.98
CA LEU A 54 -19.59 -1.34 7.72
C LEU A 54 -19.59 -2.45 6.67
N PRO A 55 -20.48 -3.47 6.75
CA PRO A 55 -20.34 -4.72 6.00
C PRO A 55 -20.23 -4.55 4.47
N ALA A 56 -21.04 -3.66 3.88
CA ALA A 56 -20.99 -3.39 2.44
C ALA A 56 -19.70 -2.67 2.01
N VAL A 57 -19.25 -1.67 2.78
CA VAL A 57 -18.01 -0.93 2.51
C VAL A 57 -16.78 -1.80 2.78
N GLY A 58 -16.83 -2.62 3.84
CA GLY A 58 -15.78 -3.53 4.24
C GLY A 58 -15.48 -4.59 3.19
N ALA A 59 -16.50 -5.20 2.58
CA ALA A 59 -16.28 -6.16 1.49
C ALA A 59 -15.59 -5.53 0.27
N VAL A 60 -15.98 -4.30 -0.08
CA VAL A 60 -15.39 -3.53 -1.19
C VAL A 60 -13.94 -3.15 -0.87
N LEU A 61 -13.68 -2.61 0.33
CA LEU A 61 -12.34 -2.25 0.78
C LEU A 61 -11.40 -3.45 0.90
N ARG A 62 -11.86 -4.60 1.42
CA ARG A 62 -11.06 -5.84 1.49
C ARG A 62 -10.55 -6.26 0.10
N ARG A 63 -11.41 -6.23 -0.92
CA ARG A 63 -11.00 -6.55 -2.29
C ARG A 63 -10.00 -5.54 -2.83
N ALA A 64 -10.22 -4.26 -2.58
CA ALA A 64 -9.32 -3.19 -3.01
C ALA A 64 -7.92 -3.33 -2.37
N VAL A 65 -7.88 -3.59 -1.06
CA VAL A 65 -6.65 -3.85 -0.30
C VAL A 65 -5.93 -5.10 -0.81
N LEU A 66 -6.65 -6.18 -1.11
CA LEU A 66 -6.05 -7.40 -1.65
C LEU A 66 -5.37 -7.14 -3.01
N VAL A 67 -6.06 -6.47 -3.94
CA VAL A 67 -5.49 -6.12 -5.25
C VAL A 67 -4.28 -5.21 -5.08
N ALA A 68 -4.39 -4.17 -4.25
CA ALA A 68 -3.28 -3.27 -3.94
C ALA A 68 -2.07 -4.01 -3.36
N SER A 69 -2.29 -4.98 -2.47
CA SER A 69 -1.22 -5.75 -1.84
C SER A 69 -0.51 -6.68 -2.82
N ILE A 70 -1.25 -7.32 -3.74
CA ILE A 70 -0.66 -8.17 -4.80
C ILE A 70 0.23 -7.33 -5.72
N VAL A 71 -0.27 -6.18 -6.14
CA VAL A 71 0.47 -5.26 -7.03
C VAL A 71 1.69 -4.70 -6.33
N TRP A 72 1.54 -4.25 -5.10
CA TRP A 72 2.67 -3.79 -4.29
C TRP A 72 3.71 -4.89 -4.10
N ALA A 73 3.31 -6.15 -3.86
CA ALA A 73 4.27 -7.25 -3.74
C ALA A 73 5.13 -7.40 -5.00
N ALA A 74 4.50 -7.37 -6.19
CA ALA A 74 5.23 -7.41 -7.46
C ALA A 74 6.18 -6.20 -7.63
N LEU A 75 5.69 -4.98 -7.35
CA LEU A 75 6.51 -3.76 -7.41
C LEU A 75 7.66 -3.80 -6.41
N SER A 76 7.45 -4.33 -5.21
CA SER A 76 8.48 -4.40 -4.18
C SER A 76 9.64 -5.30 -4.60
N ILE A 77 9.35 -6.41 -5.28
CA ILE A 77 10.35 -7.31 -5.85
C ILE A 77 11.14 -6.57 -6.92
N GLU A 78 10.44 -5.91 -7.85
CA GLU A 78 11.07 -5.12 -8.90
C GLU A 78 11.99 -4.03 -8.32
N ILE A 79 11.52 -3.26 -7.34
CA ILE A 79 12.30 -2.19 -6.69
C ILE A 79 13.59 -2.75 -6.07
N VAL A 80 13.51 -3.88 -5.35
CA VAL A 80 14.70 -4.53 -4.79
C VAL A 80 15.66 -4.96 -5.90
N LEU A 81 15.13 -5.57 -6.96
CA LEU A 81 15.94 -6.04 -8.07
C LEU A 81 16.64 -4.87 -8.79
N SER A 82 15.94 -3.79 -9.10
CA SER A 82 16.49 -2.65 -9.84
C SER A 82 17.38 -1.73 -8.99
N ASN A 83 17.15 -1.63 -7.68
CA ASN A 83 17.92 -0.70 -6.85
C ASN A 83 19.10 -1.36 -6.14
N VAL A 84 18.99 -2.66 -5.80
CA VAL A 84 19.97 -3.34 -4.95
C VAL A 84 20.73 -4.40 -5.72
N VAL A 85 20.03 -5.28 -6.44
CA VAL A 85 20.66 -6.45 -7.09
C VAL A 85 21.32 -6.06 -8.41
N PHE A 86 20.59 -5.29 -9.22
CA PHE A 86 21.00 -4.81 -10.53
C PHE A 86 20.85 -3.30 -10.56
N PRO A 87 21.68 -2.54 -9.81
CA PRO A 87 21.60 -1.07 -9.77
C PRO A 87 21.74 -0.55 -11.20
N THR A 88 20.59 -0.23 -11.80
CA THR A 88 20.48 0.10 -13.21
C THR A 88 20.98 1.52 -13.47
N GLY A 89 21.62 1.72 -14.61
CA GLY A 89 22.02 3.05 -15.10
C GLY A 89 20.84 3.82 -15.70
N ASP A 90 21.12 4.90 -16.42
CA ASP A 90 20.14 5.88 -16.92
C ASP A 90 19.02 5.37 -17.86
N ASN A 91 18.91 4.06 -18.14
CA ASN A 91 17.98 3.50 -19.14
C ASN A 91 16.78 2.73 -18.56
N ASP A 92 16.29 3.12 -17.38
CA ASP A 92 15.13 2.49 -16.71
C ASP A 92 13.76 2.99 -17.19
N GLY A 93 13.72 3.83 -18.23
CA GLY A 93 12.47 4.45 -18.67
C GLY A 93 11.37 3.43 -19.01
N ALA A 94 11.73 2.31 -19.63
CA ALA A 94 10.76 1.29 -20.06
C ALA A 94 10.19 0.49 -18.88
N SER A 95 11.03 0.02 -17.95
CA SER A 95 10.58 -0.75 -16.77
C SER A 95 9.66 0.11 -15.90
N VAL A 96 10.08 1.34 -15.59
CA VAL A 96 9.30 2.30 -14.81
C VAL A 96 7.93 2.57 -15.45
N LEU A 97 7.88 2.75 -16.78
CA LEU A 97 6.63 2.97 -17.50
C LEU A 97 5.70 1.75 -17.44
N ILE A 98 6.25 0.54 -17.61
CA ILE A 98 5.49 -0.71 -17.50
C ILE A 98 4.90 -0.84 -16.09
N SER A 99 5.66 -0.51 -15.05
CA SER A 99 5.23 -0.59 -13.66
C SER A 99 4.13 0.43 -13.34
N TYR A 100 4.23 1.65 -13.87
CA TYR A 100 3.13 2.62 -13.76
C TYR A 100 1.86 2.16 -14.48
N LEU A 101 1.99 1.61 -15.69
CA LEU A 101 0.87 1.05 -16.42
C LEU A 101 0.21 -0.09 -15.63
N ALA A 102 1.01 -0.99 -15.04
CA ALA A 102 0.52 -2.07 -14.21
C ALA A 102 -0.28 -1.56 -12.99
N VAL A 103 0.21 -0.51 -12.33
CA VAL A 103 -0.53 0.15 -11.22
C VAL A 103 -1.87 0.70 -11.70
N PHE A 104 -1.91 1.42 -12.82
CA PHE A 104 -3.18 1.98 -13.34
C PHE A 104 -4.17 0.90 -13.79
N VAL A 105 -3.68 -0.17 -14.41
CA VAL A 105 -4.49 -1.34 -14.76
C VAL A 105 -5.07 -1.96 -13.49
N ALA A 106 -4.28 -2.13 -12.45
CA ALA A 106 -4.75 -2.68 -11.18
C ALA A 106 -5.80 -1.79 -10.51
N LEU A 107 -5.60 -0.48 -10.47
CA LEU A 107 -6.57 0.47 -9.90
C LEU A 107 -7.89 0.46 -10.70
N THR A 108 -7.82 0.31 -12.01
CA THR A 108 -9.01 0.11 -12.86
C THR A 108 -9.69 -1.23 -12.54
N ALA A 109 -8.90 -2.30 -12.36
CA ALA A 109 -9.39 -3.61 -12.00
C ALA A 109 -10.10 -3.61 -10.63
N VAL A 110 -9.64 -2.83 -9.65
CA VAL A 110 -10.37 -2.61 -8.38
C VAL A 110 -11.79 -2.12 -8.67
N GLY A 111 -11.95 -1.14 -9.56
CA GLY A 111 -13.24 -0.64 -10.00
C GLY A 111 -14.13 -1.69 -10.64
N VAL A 112 -13.57 -2.47 -11.57
CA VAL A 112 -14.26 -3.59 -12.22
C VAL A 112 -14.74 -4.58 -11.16
N LEU A 113 -13.86 -5.04 -10.28
CA LEU A 113 -14.15 -6.10 -9.29
C LEU A 113 -15.13 -5.65 -8.19
N THR A 114 -15.07 -4.39 -7.77
CA THR A 114 -15.90 -3.85 -6.68
C THR A 114 -17.22 -3.24 -7.16
N GLY A 115 -17.35 -2.88 -8.44
CA GLY A 115 -18.53 -2.19 -8.98
C GLY A 115 -19.87 -2.95 -8.87
N ARG A 116 -19.86 -4.29 -8.70
CA ARG A 116 -21.07 -5.08 -8.39
C ARG A 116 -21.46 -5.04 -6.92
N LEU A 117 -20.48 -4.93 -6.04
CA LEU A 117 -20.70 -4.90 -4.59
C LEU A 117 -21.07 -3.50 -4.13
N ALA A 118 -20.50 -2.49 -4.78
CA ALA A 118 -20.77 -1.10 -4.46
C ALA A 118 -22.10 -0.67 -5.11
N GLY A 119 -23.13 -0.51 -4.29
CA GLY A 119 -24.40 0.09 -4.71
C GLY A 119 -24.28 1.55 -5.17
N HIS A 120 -23.17 2.23 -4.83
CA HIS A 120 -22.94 3.64 -5.14
C HIS A 120 -21.50 3.92 -5.58
N TRP A 121 -21.32 4.84 -6.53
CA TRP A 121 -20.01 5.19 -7.11
C TRP A 121 -19.03 5.76 -6.06
N ARG A 122 -19.54 6.43 -5.02
CA ARG A 122 -18.71 6.97 -3.93
C ARG A 122 -17.95 5.86 -3.18
N ILE A 123 -18.56 4.70 -3.00
CA ILE A 123 -17.92 3.55 -2.34
C ILE A 123 -16.82 2.97 -3.24
N VAL A 124 -17.05 2.94 -4.56
CA VAL A 124 -16.02 2.53 -5.54
C VAL A 124 -14.85 3.51 -5.54
N ALA A 125 -15.14 4.82 -5.57
CA ALA A 125 -14.12 5.87 -5.52
C ALA A 125 -13.30 5.77 -4.23
N LEU A 126 -13.95 5.58 -3.08
CA LEU A 126 -13.28 5.37 -1.80
C LEU A 126 -12.36 4.15 -1.85
N ALA A 127 -12.84 3.01 -2.36
CA ALA A 127 -12.02 1.81 -2.47
C ALA A 127 -10.83 1.98 -3.41
N GLY A 128 -11.03 2.59 -4.58
CA GLY A 128 -9.96 2.93 -5.50
C GLY A 128 -8.93 3.85 -4.87
N GLY A 129 -9.40 4.88 -4.15
CA GLY A 129 -8.51 5.83 -3.47
C GLY A 129 -7.74 5.21 -2.31
N CYS A 130 -8.38 4.37 -1.49
CA CYS A 130 -7.68 3.61 -0.46
C CYS A 130 -6.64 2.66 -1.06
N ALA A 131 -6.97 1.96 -2.16
CA ALA A 131 -6.02 1.08 -2.84
C ALA A 131 -4.82 1.86 -3.40
N GLY A 132 -5.05 2.98 -4.09
CA GLY A 132 -3.98 3.80 -4.64
C GLY A 132 -3.09 4.42 -3.57
N ALA A 133 -3.68 4.99 -2.52
CA ALA A 133 -2.92 5.52 -1.40
C ALA A 133 -2.10 4.43 -0.69
N LEU A 134 -2.67 3.23 -0.49
CA LEU A 134 -1.98 2.10 0.10
C LEU A 134 -0.77 1.68 -0.74
N VAL A 135 -0.92 1.56 -2.06
CA VAL A 135 0.20 1.26 -2.96
C VAL A 135 1.29 2.33 -2.82
N GLY A 136 0.93 3.61 -2.82
CA GLY A 136 1.90 4.70 -2.65
C GLY A 136 2.68 4.62 -1.33
N VAL A 137 1.97 4.44 -0.21
CA VAL A 137 2.58 4.33 1.12
C VAL A 137 3.51 3.12 1.20
N LEU A 138 3.04 1.96 0.74
CA LEU A 138 3.82 0.73 0.83
C LEU A 138 5.05 0.78 -0.10
N THR A 139 4.93 1.34 -1.31
CA THR A 139 6.05 1.54 -2.23
C THR A 139 7.12 2.43 -1.62
N ILE A 140 6.73 3.57 -1.02
CA ILE A 140 7.69 4.48 -0.39
C ILE A 140 8.26 3.86 0.90
N GLY A 141 7.47 3.10 1.64
CA GLY A 141 7.95 2.29 2.75
C GLY A 141 9.03 1.30 2.31
N THR A 142 8.85 0.63 1.18
CA THR A 142 9.87 -0.26 0.58
C THR A 142 11.16 0.50 0.29
N TYR A 143 11.08 1.66 -0.39
CA TYR A 143 12.26 2.51 -0.62
C TYR A 143 12.93 2.96 0.67
N ALA A 144 12.16 3.38 1.68
CA ALA A 144 12.72 3.80 2.96
C ALA A 144 13.49 2.67 3.67
N VAL A 145 12.99 1.44 3.61
CA VAL A 145 13.68 0.27 4.15
C VAL A 145 14.95 -0.02 3.36
N ILE A 146 14.85 -0.10 2.04
CA ILE A 146 15.99 -0.42 1.15
C ILE A 146 17.08 0.63 1.27
N ASP A 147 16.73 1.91 1.15
CA ASP A 147 17.70 3.01 1.15
C ASP A 147 18.45 3.12 2.48
N ASN A 148 17.82 2.73 3.60
CA ASN A 148 18.48 2.75 4.90
C ASN A 148 19.31 1.49 5.18
N LEU A 149 18.89 0.32 4.70
CA LEU A 149 19.61 -0.94 4.87
C LEU A 149 20.81 -1.05 3.91
N PHE A 150 20.64 -0.60 2.67
CA PHE A 150 21.64 -0.68 1.59
C PHE A 150 22.23 0.70 1.26
N LEU A 151 22.33 1.58 2.26
CA LEU A 151 22.78 2.96 2.06
C LEU A 151 24.13 3.04 1.35
N ASP A 152 25.06 2.12 1.60
CA ASP A 152 26.35 2.08 0.90
C ASP A 152 26.18 1.92 -0.62
N VAL A 153 25.29 1.01 -1.06
CA VAL A 153 24.97 0.80 -2.48
C VAL A 153 24.24 2.03 -3.04
N ILE A 154 23.19 2.48 -2.36
CA ILE A 154 22.34 3.59 -2.83
C ILE A 154 23.11 4.91 -2.91
N SER A 155 24.06 5.15 -2.00
CA SER A 155 24.87 6.38 -1.98
C SER A 155 25.82 6.52 -3.17
N ARG A 156 26.08 5.45 -3.91
CA ARG A 156 26.94 5.43 -5.10
C ARG A 156 26.18 5.65 -6.40
N GLN A 157 24.84 5.70 -6.35
CA GLN A 157 24.02 5.94 -7.53
C GLN A 157 24.13 7.41 -7.96
N GLN A 158 24.48 7.65 -9.23
CA GLN A 158 24.68 9.01 -9.77
C GLN A 158 23.48 9.95 -9.53
N PRO A 159 22.20 9.53 -9.75
CA PRO A 159 21.06 10.40 -9.49
C PRO A 159 20.93 10.85 -8.02
N LYS A 160 21.38 10.03 -7.07
CA LYS A 160 21.36 10.39 -5.64
C LYS A 160 22.48 11.36 -5.30
N ILE A 161 23.65 11.19 -5.91
CA ILE A 161 24.81 12.09 -5.76
C ILE A 161 24.46 13.48 -6.32
N ASP A 162 23.91 13.54 -7.53
CA ASP A 162 23.52 14.80 -8.17
C ASP A 162 22.39 15.50 -7.39
N GLY A 163 21.42 14.71 -6.93
CA GLY A 163 20.36 15.20 -6.06
C GLY A 163 20.88 15.77 -4.74
N LEU A 164 21.82 15.08 -4.08
CA LEU A 164 22.46 15.58 -2.86
C LEU A 164 23.21 16.90 -3.14
N ALA A 165 24.02 16.94 -4.19
CA ALA A 165 24.84 18.11 -4.55
C ALA A 165 23.99 19.36 -4.80
N SER A 166 22.81 19.21 -5.40
CA SER A 166 21.87 20.32 -5.69
C SER A 166 20.95 20.68 -4.51
N SER A 167 20.78 19.79 -3.54
CA SER A 167 19.82 19.96 -2.43
C SER A 167 20.28 20.86 -1.28
N GLY A 168 21.60 21.07 -1.13
CA GLY A 168 22.18 21.78 0.01
C GLY A 168 22.25 20.97 1.31
N PHE A 169 21.88 19.69 1.33
CA PHE A 169 22.07 18.83 2.50
C PHE A 169 23.52 18.38 2.63
N THR A 170 23.99 18.24 3.88
CA THR A 170 25.37 17.79 4.19
C THR A 170 25.50 16.27 4.35
N SER A 171 24.39 15.53 4.29
CA SER A 171 24.35 14.09 4.55
C SER A 171 23.40 13.38 3.59
N MET A 172 23.90 12.34 2.91
CA MET A 172 23.13 11.48 2.03
C MET A 172 21.90 10.87 2.72
N ARG A 173 22.06 10.40 3.96
CA ARG A 173 20.95 9.80 4.73
C ARG A 173 19.84 10.81 5.02
N THR A 174 20.20 12.05 5.35
CA THR A 174 19.23 13.12 5.63
C THR A 174 18.47 13.50 4.35
N TYR A 175 19.21 13.71 3.26
CA TYR A 175 18.64 13.99 1.95
C TYR A 175 17.64 12.91 1.52
N ILE A 176 18.05 11.63 1.59
CA ILE A 176 17.20 10.51 1.20
C ILE A 176 15.93 10.44 2.06
N ASN A 177 16.07 10.47 3.38
CA ASN A 177 14.91 10.30 4.28
C ASN A 177 13.90 11.45 4.14
N LEU A 178 14.36 12.69 3.95
CA LEU A 178 13.45 13.82 3.76
C LEU A 178 12.79 13.78 2.38
N SER A 179 13.55 13.42 1.34
CA SER A 179 13.02 13.27 -0.02
C SER A 179 11.98 12.15 -0.08
N LEU A 180 12.22 11.03 0.60
CA LEU A 180 11.25 9.94 0.70
C LEU A 180 10.02 10.32 1.51
N LEU A 181 10.14 11.12 2.56
CA LEU A 181 8.98 11.62 3.30
C LEU A 181 8.08 12.48 2.40
N LEU A 182 8.68 13.40 1.64
CA LEU A 182 7.96 14.26 0.70
C LEU A 182 7.35 13.45 -0.44
N ALA A 183 8.13 12.56 -1.06
CA ALA A 183 7.65 11.66 -2.11
C ALA A 183 6.54 10.74 -1.60
N GLY A 184 6.64 10.27 -0.35
CA GLY A 184 5.60 9.54 0.39
C GLY A 184 4.27 10.25 0.39
N ALA A 185 4.27 11.50 0.85
CA ALA A 185 3.05 12.31 0.90
C ALA A 185 2.48 12.57 -0.50
N LEU A 186 3.33 12.99 -1.44
CA LEU A 186 2.90 13.37 -2.80
C LEU A 186 2.40 12.16 -3.61
N LEU A 187 3.17 11.08 -3.65
CA LEU A 187 2.84 9.87 -4.42
C LEU A 187 1.57 9.20 -3.87
N SER A 188 1.46 9.05 -2.55
CA SER A 188 0.28 8.42 -1.93
C SER A 188 -0.98 9.24 -2.18
N THR A 189 -0.87 10.57 -2.12
CA THR A 189 -1.98 11.48 -2.42
C THR A 189 -2.38 11.37 -3.89
N PHE A 190 -1.41 11.46 -4.80
CA PHE A 190 -1.63 11.34 -6.24
C PHE A 190 -2.29 10.00 -6.61
N LEU A 191 -1.72 8.88 -6.15
CA LEU A 191 -2.27 7.55 -6.41
C LEU A 191 -3.64 7.38 -5.76
N GLY A 192 -3.90 8.00 -4.61
CA GLY A 192 -5.24 8.05 -4.01
C GLY A 192 -6.27 8.70 -4.93
N PHE A 193 -5.95 9.87 -5.50
CA PHE A 193 -6.87 10.53 -6.44
C PHE A 193 -7.01 9.77 -7.76
N ALA A 194 -5.90 9.32 -8.34
CA ALA A 194 -5.90 8.53 -9.58
C ALA A 194 -6.67 7.21 -9.39
N GLY A 195 -6.45 6.54 -8.27
CA GLY A 195 -7.15 5.30 -7.91
C GLY A 195 -8.65 5.50 -7.76
N ALA A 196 -9.09 6.58 -7.13
CA ALA A 196 -10.51 6.91 -7.04
C ALA A 196 -11.16 7.10 -8.42
N GLY A 197 -10.51 7.87 -9.32
CA GLY A 197 -11.00 8.10 -10.68
C GLY A 197 -11.02 6.82 -11.53
N LEU A 198 -9.92 6.08 -11.56
CA LEU A 198 -9.78 4.84 -12.34
C LEU A 198 -10.73 3.74 -11.87
N ALA A 199 -10.96 3.63 -10.55
CA ALA A 199 -11.92 2.66 -10.04
C ALA A 199 -13.36 3.00 -10.46
N VAL A 200 -13.74 4.28 -10.45
CA VAL A 200 -15.05 4.70 -10.96
C VAL A 200 -15.16 4.36 -12.45
N LEU A 201 -14.15 4.69 -13.26
CA LEU A 201 -14.12 4.35 -14.69
C LEU A 201 -14.25 2.82 -14.92
N GLY A 202 -13.47 2.02 -14.20
CA GLY A 202 -13.53 0.55 -14.27
C GLY A 202 -14.93 0.00 -13.93
N SER A 203 -15.61 0.60 -12.96
CA SER A 203 -16.98 0.20 -12.62
C SER A 203 -17.98 0.50 -13.74
N HIS A 204 -17.80 1.62 -14.47
CA HIS A 204 -18.62 1.98 -15.62
C HIS A 204 -18.37 1.04 -16.81
N LEU A 205 -17.11 0.71 -17.11
CA LEU A 205 -16.75 -0.23 -18.18
C LEU A 205 -17.43 -1.58 -18.00
N ARG A 206 -17.45 -2.10 -16.77
CA ARG A 206 -18.16 -3.34 -16.43
C ARG A 206 -19.67 -3.25 -16.70
N ARG A 207 -20.31 -2.16 -16.28
CA ARG A 207 -21.75 -1.95 -16.47
C ARG A 207 -22.13 -1.84 -17.95
N ALA A 208 -21.28 -1.20 -18.75
CA ALA A 208 -21.46 -1.13 -20.20
C ALA A 208 -21.39 -2.51 -20.85
N GLY A 209 -20.42 -3.36 -20.44
CA GLY A 209 -20.30 -4.73 -20.92
C GLY A 209 -21.53 -5.60 -20.59
N SER A 210 -22.09 -5.48 -19.39
CA SER A 210 -23.27 -6.25 -18.99
C SER A 210 -24.57 -5.86 -19.74
N ARG A 211 -24.72 -4.60 -20.16
CA ARG A 211 -25.89 -4.18 -20.96
C ARG A 211 -25.89 -4.79 -22.37
N ARG A 212 -24.72 -4.93 -22.98
CA ARG A 212 -24.59 -5.52 -24.33
C ARG A 212 -25.01 -6.99 -24.36
N GLN A 213 -24.77 -7.74 -23.28
CA GLN A 213 -25.15 -9.16 -23.18
C GLN A 213 -26.66 -9.41 -23.07
N ILE A 214 -27.48 -8.40 -22.76
CA ILE A 214 -28.94 -8.55 -22.68
C ILE A 214 -29.59 -8.30 -24.05
N LEU A 215 -28.88 -7.63 -24.96
CA LEU A 215 -29.39 -7.25 -26.29
C LEU A 215 -28.91 -8.17 -27.41
N ALA A 216 -28.01 -9.10 -27.11
CA ALA A 216 -27.48 -10.11 -28.03
C ALA A 216 -28.06 -11.47 -27.67
#